data_AF-A0A7Y9ASK0-F1
#
_entry.id   AF-A0A7Y9ASK0-F1
#
_cell.length_a   1.000
_cell.length_b   1.000
_cell.length_c   1.000
_cell.angle_alpha   90.00
_cell.angle_beta   90.00
_cell.angle_gamma   90.00
#
_symmetry.space_group_name_H-M   'P 1'
#
loop_
_entity.id
_entity.type
_entity.pdbx_description
1 polymer ?
#
loop_
_entity_poly.entity_id
_entity_poly.type
_entity_poly.pdbx_seq_one_letter_code
_entity_poly.pdbx_strand_id
1 'polypeptide(L)'
;MNVADRVLGTVTTFLAARTSRRGFLTRTALVGSALSVGPWGFLTRPQSAYAAVCGIDSTCSSGYTVFCATVNNGVNRCPPGSLVGGWWKSDGSGFCCGGARYYIDCHSYCSCGCGGRSKFCGEGCRNCSCGCGPAGQCDQRKECCNEFRYGQCNQDTGCTGPVWCRVVTCTPPWRIPAWNCTTTSATDQRTNQHTAPALEDCTPIGREYTAIGGPGSVLGEQRTPELGTPGPGGRYQLFDFGAIHHSPGTGAHEVHGAIAEKFAALGWEAGALGYPTTDELRTPDGRGRFNHFERGSVYWTRETGACAVVGAIRESWRALGWEAGALGYPTTDELGTPDGRGRFTHFEHGSVYWTAATGARAVRGAIREEWEAWGWEAGPLGYPTTDELPTPDGRGRFTHFTGTPAAPGGSVHWSPRTGARAVLGAVRDAWAYLGWEGGRLGYPVTSQARTPDGRAVYNHFEHGSVYASADTGAHAVTGAVLDRWRATGWEAGPLGLPTTDETAVAGGSFENFENGSIYVSAATGAHTVSGPVRQAFRDAGGPARWGFPTGEPEPVSAGQVRQAFERGTAVLTVATGAVRFG
;
A
#
# COMPACT_ATOMS: atom_id res chain seq x y z
N MET A 1 -22.39 52.78 37.22
CA MET A 1 -21.38 53.24 36.22
C MET A 1 -20.08 53.45 36.97
N ASN A 2 -19.10 52.59 36.72
CA ASN A 2 -17.92 52.43 37.57
C ASN A 2 -16.85 53.46 37.20
N VAL A 3 -16.07 53.92 38.19
CA VAL A 3 -15.05 54.99 38.04
C VAL A 3 -13.94 54.61 37.05
N ALA A 4 -13.77 53.31 36.77
CA ALA A 4 -12.83 52.77 35.79
C ALA A 4 -13.09 53.23 34.34
N ASP A 5 -14.35 53.42 33.93
CA ASP A 5 -14.68 53.79 32.54
C ASP A 5 -14.34 55.26 32.22
N ARG A 6 -14.36 56.14 33.23
CA ARG A 6 -13.97 57.56 33.05
C ARG A 6 -12.45 57.75 33.01
N VAL A 7 -11.68 56.90 33.69
CA VAL A 7 -10.21 56.99 33.66
C VAL A 7 -9.66 56.49 32.31
N LEU A 8 -10.26 55.45 31.72
CA LEU A 8 -9.91 54.96 30.38
C LEU A 8 -10.25 55.96 29.25
N GLY A 9 -11.39 56.65 29.33
CA GLY A 9 -11.77 57.68 28.35
C GLY A 9 -10.87 58.93 28.37
N THR A 10 -10.29 59.28 29.53
CA THR A 10 -9.45 60.47 29.66
C THR A 10 -8.00 60.21 29.23
N VAL A 11 -7.48 59.00 29.46
CA VAL A 11 -6.12 58.60 29.05
C VAL A 11 -6.03 58.37 27.52
N THR A 12 -7.09 57.84 26.91
CA THR A 12 -7.14 57.59 25.44
C THR A 12 -7.15 58.90 24.64
N THR A 13 -7.83 59.93 25.14
CA THR A 13 -7.92 61.24 24.46
C THR A 13 -6.61 62.03 24.58
N PHE A 14 -5.90 61.94 25.72
CA PHE A 14 -4.62 62.61 25.91
C PHE A 14 -3.47 61.98 25.09
N LEU A 15 -3.49 60.67 24.86
CA LEU A 15 -2.52 59.97 24.01
C LEU A 15 -2.80 60.15 22.51
N ALA A 16 -4.06 60.29 22.11
CA ALA A 16 -4.47 60.53 20.72
C ALA A 16 -4.01 61.91 20.18
N ALA A 17 -3.90 62.92 21.04
CA ALA A 17 -3.44 64.26 20.63
C ALA A 17 -1.96 64.32 20.21
N ARG A 18 -1.16 63.27 20.46
CA ARG A 18 0.28 63.21 20.15
C ARG A 18 0.69 62.07 19.22
N THR A 19 -0.23 61.26 18.70
CA THR A 19 0.11 60.10 17.87
C THR A 19 -0.84 59.90 16.69
N SER A 20 -0.32 59.49 15.53
CA SER A 20 -1.12 59.25 14.33
C SER A 20 -2.07 58.05 14.50
N ARG A 21 -3.21 58.03 13.78
CA ARG A 21 -4.19 56.90 13.83
C ARG A 21 -3.54 55.52 13.63
N ARG A 22 -2.54 55.43 12.74
CA ARG A 22 -1.78 54.20 12.49
C ARG A 22 -0.91 53.84 13.71
N GLY A 23 -0.23 54.82 14.30
CA GLY A 23 0.56 54.63 15.53
C GLY A 23 -0.29 54.24 16.74
N PHE A 24 -1.52 54.75 16.84
CA PHE A 24 -2.47 54.36 17.89
C PHE A 24 -2.90 52.90 17.75
N LEU A 25 -3.36 52.49 16.56
CA LEU A 25 -3.78 51.10 16.30
C LEU A 25 -2.65 50.09 16.53
N THR A 26 -1.42 50.40 16.08
CA THR A 26 -0.26 49.54 16.30
C THR A 26 0.08 49.40 17.79
N ARG A 27 0.00 50.49 18.57
CA ARG A 27 0.25 50.44 20.02
C ARG A 27 -0.84 49.66 20.76
N THR A 28 -2.10 49.85 20.41
CA THR A 28 -3.22 49.11 21.04
C THR A 28 -3.15 47.62 20.72
N ALA A 29 -2.81 47.25 19.49
CA ALA A 29 -2.59 45.86 19.10
C ALA A 29 -1.43 45.22 19.86
N LEU A 30 -0.29 45.91 20.00
CA LEU A 30 0.86 45.43 20.78
C LEU A 30 0.52 45.25 22.26
N VAL A 31 -0.24 46.16 22.87
CA VAL A 31 -0.70 46.02 24.27
C VAL A 31 -1.66 44.83 24.42
N GLY A 32 -2.57 44.63 23.45
CA GLY A 32 -3.44 43.47 23.41
C GLY A 32 -2.66 42.15 23.32
N SER A 33 -1.69 42.06 22.41
CA SER A 33 -0.82 40.89 22.28
C SER A 33 0.02 40.64 23.55
N ALA A 34 0.56 41.69 24.18
CA ALA A 34 1.33 41.58 25.42
C ALA A 34 0.51 40.95 26.57
N LEU A 35 -0.77 41.33 26.69
CA LEU A 35 -1.69 40.77 27.67
C LEU A 35 -2.06 39.31 27.36
N SER A 36 -2.05 38.91 26.10
CA SER A 36 -2.32 37.52 25.69
C SER A 36 -1.13 36.59 25.90
N VAL A 37 0.08 37.06 25.61
CA VAL A 37 1.31 36.23 25.61
C VAL A 37 1.94 36.13 26.99
N GLY A 38 1.86 37.18 27.82
CA GLY A 38 2.51 37.21 29.13
C GLY A 38 1.82 38.15 30.13
N PRO A 39 0.52 37.92 30.45
CA PRO A 39 -0.29 38.87 31.22
C PRO A 39 0.34 39.24 32.56
N TRP A 40 0.77 38.25 33.33
CA TRP A 40 1.38 38.49 34.64
C TRP A 40 2.74 39.19 34.55
N GLY A 41 3.56 38.89 33.55
CA GLY A 41 4.86 39.55 33.36
C GLY A 41 4.68 41.02 32.98
N PHE A 42 3.76 41.32 32.07
CA PHE A 42 3.46 42.69 31.64
C PHE A 42 2.82 43.52 32.76
N LEU A 43 2.00 42.90 33.63
CA LEU A 43 1.34 43.58 34.75
C LEU A 43 2.24 43.78 35.99
N THR A 44 3.25 42.91 36.20
CA THR A 44 4.05 42.91 37.44
C THR A 44 5.46 43.47 37.29
N ARG A 45 5.94 43.73 36.06
CA ARG A 45 7.28 44.26 35.79
C ARG A 45 7.22 45.51 34.90
N PRO A 46 8.00 46.56 35.18
CA PRO A 46 8.11 47.71 34.29
C PRO A 46 8.80 47.30 32.98
N GLN A 47 8.03 47.12 31.91
CA GLN A 47 8.50 46.78 30.56
C GLN A 47 7.59 47.37 29.48
N SER A 48 8.08 47.50 28.23
CA SER A 48 7.24 47.95 27.11
C SER A 48 6.33 46.82 26.60
N ALA A 49 5.18 47.16 25.99
CA ALA A 49 4.33 46.15 25.34
C ALA A 49 5.07 45.38 24.24
N TYR A 50 6.02 46.04 23.57
CA TYR A 50 6.91 45.41 22.61
C TYR A 50 7.85 44.39 23.27
N ALA A 51 8.45 44.73 24.41
CA ALA A 51 9.26 43.78 25.20
C ALA A 51 8.42 42.63 25.78
N ALA A 52 7.16 42.87 26.15
CA ALA A 52 6.28 41.79 26.59
C ALA A 52 5.88 40.83 25.45
N VAL A 53 5.79 41.31 24.21
CA VAL A 53 5.52 40.49 23.01
C VAL A 53 6.78 39.77 22.51
N CYS A 54 7.93 40.44 22.55
CA CYS A 54 9.20 39.93 22.03
C CYS A 54 10.04 39.14 23.05
N GLY A 55 9.57 39.05 24.29
CA GLY A 55 10.35 38.56 25.43
C GLY A 55 11.35 39.60 25.96
N ILE A 56 12.09 39.23 27.00
CA ILE A 56 13.01 40.14 27.66
C ILE A 56 14.04 40.71 26.66
N ASP A 57 14.23 42.03 26.74
CA ASP A 57 15.39 42.75 26.20
C ASP A 57 15.72 42.45 24.71
N SER A 58 14.80 42.81 23.81
CA SER A 58 14.87 42.60 22.36
C SER A 58 15.65 43.66 21.56
N THR A 59 16.37 44.57 22.23
CA THR A 59 17.09 45.70 21.60
C THR A 59 18.60 45.48 21.57
N CYS A 60 19.32 46.26 20.76
CA CYS A 60 20.76 46.05 20.59
C CYS A 60 21.56 46.48 21.84
N SER A 61 20.97 47.37 22.65
CA SER A 61 21.53 47.80 23.93
C SER A 61 21.33 46.79 25.07
N SER A 62 20.54 45.74 24.87
CA SER A 62 20.24 44.72 25.90
C SER A 62 21.46 43.95 26.41
N GLY A 63 22.49 43.83 25.58
CA GLY A 63 23.61 42.93 25.83
C GLY A 63 23.35 41.48 25.44
N TYR A 64 22.14 41.09 25.01
CA TYR A 64 21.90 39.75 24.48
C TYR A 64 22.39 39.63 23.02
N THR A 65 22.67 38.39 22.62
CA THR A 65 23.11 38.04 21.26
C THR A 65 21.90 37.67 20.39
N VAL A 66 21.95 38.05 19.12
CA VAL A 66 20.99 37.67 18.07
C VAL A 66 20.95 36.15 17.85
N PHE A 67 19.80 35.61 17.47
CA PHE A 67 19.67 34.21 17.07
C PHE A 67 20.23 33.99 15.67
N CYS A 68 20.84 32.82 15.45
CA CYS A 68 21.39 32.47 14.13
C CYS A 68 20.29 32.42 13.08
N ALA A 69 19.08 31.97 13.41
CA ALA A 69 17.95 31.98 12.47
C ALA A 69 17.67 33.40 11.92
N THR A 70 17.91 34.45 12.70
CA THR A 70 17.66 35.84 12.27
C THR A 70 18.71 36.35 11.27
N VAL A 71 19.98 35.98 11.44
CA VAL A 71 21.11 36.47 10.62
C VAL A 71 21.61 35.46 9.59
N ASN A 72 21.11 34.23 9.63
CA ASN A 72 21.52 33.11 8.78
C ASN A 72 20.34 32.60 7.92
N ASN A 73 19.57 33.52 7.31
CA ASN A 73 18.48 33.20 6.38
C ASN A 73 17.42 32.22 6.94
N GLY A 74 17.03 32.37 8.21
CA GLY A 74 16.08 31.47 8.87
C GLY A 74 16.71 30.18 9.42
N VAL A 75 17.99 29.92 9.15
CA VAL A 75 18.67 28.69 9.56
C VAL A 75 19.16 28.79 11.00
N ASN A 76 18.56 28.03 11.90
CA ASN A 76 18.95 27.90 13.29
C ASN A 76 20.19 26.99 13.47
N ARG A 77 21.31 27.34 12.80
CA ARG A 77 22.60 26.65 12.87
C ARG A 77 23.73 27.68 12.89
N CYS A 78 24.86 27.31 13.50
CA CYS A 78 26.08 28.11 13.45
C CYS A 78 26.50 28.42 12.00
N PRO A 79 26.74 29.69 11.64
CA PRO A 79 27.20 30.08 10.31
C PRO A 79 28.56 29.46 9.95
N PRO A 80 28.86 29.26 8.65
CA PRO A 80 30.20 28.89 8.21
C PRO A 80 31.25 29.89 8.74
N GLY A 81 32.39 29.38 9.23
CA GLY A 81 33.40 30.22 9.86
C GLY A 81 33.16 30.52 11.35
N SER A 82 32.22 29.80 11.98
CA SER A 82 32.02 29.78 13.43
C SER A 82 32.14 28.36 14.01
N LEU A 83 32.29 28.30 15.34
CA LEU A 83 32.35 27.07 16.13
C LEU A 83 31.38 27.13 17.31
N VAL A 84 30.90 25.97 17.75
CA VAL A 84 30.08 25.86 18.97
C VAL A 84 31.01 25.98 20.18
N GLY A 85 30.98 27.13 20.86
CA GLY A 85 31.94 27.43 21.93
C GLY A 85 31.35 27.30 23.34
N GLY A 86 30.13 27.79 23.53
CA GLY A 86 29.46 27.82 24.84
C GLY A 86 27.98 27.49 24.75
N TRP A 87 27.37 27.20 25.89
CA TRP A 87 25.95 26.96 26.04
C TRP A 87 25.43 27.18 27.48
N TRP A 88 24.12 27.41 27.61
CA TRP A 88 23.38 27.29 28.87
C TRP A 88 21.96 26.79 28.60
N LYS A 89 21.23 26.49 29.69
CA LYS A 89 19.88 25.95 29.67
C LYS A 89 18.86 26.95 30.22
N SER A 90 17.63 26.85 29.73
CA SER A 90 16.43 27.41 30.35
C SER A 90 15.32 26.36 30.31
N ASP A 91 14.64 26.13 31.42
CA ASP A 91 13.46 25.26 31.52
C ASP A 91 12.17 25.99 31.17
N GLY A 92 11.11 25.24 30.87
CA GLY A 92 9.77 25.79 30.65
C GLY A 92 9.65 26.66 29.41
N SER A 93 10.41 26.39 28.35
CA SER A 93 10.40 27.23 27.14
C SER A 93 9.26 26.85 26.20
N GLY A 94 8.50 27.84 25.73
CA GLY A 94 7.45 27.65 24.71
C GLY A 94 7.99 27.11 23.38
N PHE A 95 9.23 27.46 23.03
CA PHE A 95 9.94 26.92 21.86
C PHE A 95 10.15 25.39 21.94
N CYS A 96 10.36 24.85 23.15
CA CYS A 96 10.56 23.42 23.39
C CYS A 96 9.34 22.75 24.01
N CYS A 97 8.15 23.23 23.69
CA CYS A 97 6.88 22.63 24.13
C CYS A 97 6.75 22.52 25.66
N GLY A 98 7.32 23.48 26.40
CA GLY A 98 7.39 23.48 27.87
C GLY A 98 8.59 22.73 28.44
N GLY A 99 9.41 22.10 27.59
CA GLY A 99 10.65 21.45 27.95
C GLY A 99 11.84 22.40 28.15
N ALA A 100 13.00 21.79 28.39
CA ALA A 100 14.27 22.50 28.46
C ALA A 100 14.71 22.97 27.08
N ARG A 101 15.04 24.26 27.00
CA ARG A 101 15.70 24.88 25.86
C ARG A 101 17.16 25.11 26.19
N TYR A 102 18.02 24.77 25.24
CA TYR A 102 19.45 24.99 25.31
C TYR A 102 19.82 26.05 24.30
N TYR A 103 20.60 27.02 24.74
CA TYR A 103 21.11 28.08 23.91
C TYR A 103 22.59 27.83 23.67
N ILE A 104 22.99 27.90 22.42
CA ILE A 104 24.32 27.51 21.95
C ILE A 104 24.96 28.73 21.30
N ASP A 105 26.09 29.15 21.83
CA ASP A 105 26.83 30.29 21.33
C ASP A 105 27.78 29.86 20.20
N CYS A 106 27.51 30.38 19.00
CA CYS A 106 28.36 30.18 17.83
C CYS A 106 29.44 31.27 17.81
N HIS A 107 30.65 30.93 18.23
CA HIS A 107 31.78 31.84 18.25
C HIS A 107 32.45 31.91 16.89
N SER A 108 32.83 33.10 16.43
CA SER A 108 33.68 33.19 15.22
C SER A 108 35.05 32.54 15.44
N TYR A 109 35.64 31.99 14.38
CA TYR A 109 37.04 31.58 14.43
C TYR A 109 37.97 32.80 14.52
N CYS A 110 39.14 32.56 15.10
CA CYS A 110 40.23 33.52 15.15
C CYS A 110 41.25 33.21 14.05
N SER A 111 41.52 34.16 13.16
CA SER A 111 42.46 34.00 12.04
C SER A 111 43.93 34.15 12.45
N CYS A 112 44.23 34.91 13.50
CA CYS A 112 45.60 35.18 13.98
C CYS A 112 45.87 34.82 15.45
N GLY A 113 45.02 33.99 16.06
CA GLY A 113 45.16 33.59 17.47
C GLY A 113 44.69 34.67 18.46
N CYS A 114 45.05 34.50 19.74
CA CYS A 114 44.45 35.26 20.84
C CYS A 114 45.12 36.61 21.11
N GLY A 115 44.32 37.57 21.58
CA GLY A 115 44.80 38.89 21.98
C GLY A 115 45.55 38.84 23.31
N GLY A 116 46.86 38.61 23.28
CA GLY A 116 47.70 38.58 24.48
C GLY A 116 47.30 37.47 25.45
N ARG A 117 46.89 37.82 26.69
CA ARG A 117 46.40 36.87 27.71
C ARG A 117 44.90 36.58 27.62
N SER A 118 44.20 37.18 26.67
CA SER A 118 42.76 36.95 26.48
C SER A 118 42.49 35.55 25.94
N LYS A 119 41.34 34.98 26.29
CA LYS A 119 40.78 33.79 25.61
C LYS A 119 40.05 34.14 24.30
N PHE A 120 39.97 35.44 24.01
CA PHE A 120 39.37 35.98 22.80
C PHE A 120 40.41 36.64 21.90
N CYS A 121 40.22 36.52 20.59
CA CYS A 121 41.08 37.20 19.63
C CYS A 121 40.73 38.70 19.50
N GLY A 122 41.72 39.50 19.12
CA GLY A 122 41.52 40.92 18.90
C GLY A 122 40.63 41.22 17.69
N GLU A 123 40.14 42.46 17.60
CA GLU A 123 39.20 42.91 16.58
C GLU A 123 39.68 42.69 15.13
N GLY A 124 40.99 42.77 14.87
CA GLY A 124 41.58 42.48 13.55
C GLY A 124 41.72 40.98 13.22
N CYS A 125 41.44 40.09 14.18
CA CYS A 125 41.62 38.64 14.05
C CYS A 125 40.29 37.86 13.99
N ARG A 126 39.14 38.53 14.09
CA ARG A 126 37.81 37.88 14.04
C ARG A 126 37.22 37.91 12.62
N ASN A 127 36.47 36.87 12.26
CA ASN A 127 35.81 36.73 10.95
C ASN A 127 34.43 37.39 10.86
N CYS A 128 34.07 38.23 11.82
CA CYS A 128 32.80 38.96 11.84
C CYS A 128 32.99 40.34 12.48
N SER A 129 32.00 41.23 12.30
CA SER A 129 32.03 42.60 12.82
C SER A 129 30.89 42.83 13.82
N CYS A 130 31.18 43.50 14.94
CA CYS A 130 30.17 43.84 15.93
C CYS A 130 29.09 44.75 15.32
N GLY A 131 27.84 44.33 15.45
CA GLY A 131 26.67 45.01 14.90
C GLY A 131 25.39 44.70 15.66
N CYS A 132 24.26 45.05 15.05
CA CYS A 132 22.93 44.81 15.57
C CYS A 132 22.11 44.00 14.58
N GLY A 133 21.28 43.09 15.09
CA GLY A 133 20.25 42.42 14.31
C GLY A 133 19.24 43.42 13.71
N PRO A 134 18.34 42.94 12.84
CA PRO A 134 17.44 43.79 12.06
C PRO A 134 16.56 44.70 12.92
N ALA A 135 16.51 45.98 12.58
CA ALA A 135 15.70 46.97 13.30
C ALA A 135 14.20 46.65 13.23
N GLY A 136 13.49 46.84 14.35
CA GLY A 136 12.04 46.65 14.42
C GLY A 136 11.58 45.19 14.54
N GLN A 137 12.50 44.23 14.69
CA GLN A 137 12.20 42.83 14.97
C GLN A 137 12.45 42.46 16.44
N CYS A 138 11.78 41.41 16.92
CA CYS A 138 11.95 40.90 18.29
C CYS A 138 13.37 40.39 18.61
N ASP A 139 14.27 40.40 17.62
CA ASP A 139 15.65 39.97 17.73
C ASP A 139 16.65 41.03 17.22
N GLN A 140 16.38 42.30 17.47
CA GLN A 140 17.31 43.41 17.21
C GLN A 140 18.49 43.42 18.22
N ARG A 141 19.07 42.26 18.53
CA ARG A 141 20.11 42.04 19.55
C ARG A 141 21.52 42.18 18.97
N LYS A 142 22.56 42.07 19.80
CA LYS A 142 23.95 42.21 19.33
C LYS A 142 24.35 41.04 18.42
N GLU A 143 25.02 41.33 17.32
CA GLU A 143 25.67 40.35 16.45
C GLU A 143 27.18 40.51 16.58
N CYS A 144 27.93 39.43 16.82
CA CYS A 144 29.40 39.45 16.84
C CYS A 144 30.03 40.46 17.84
N CYS A 145 29.37 40.78 18.95
CA CYS A 145 29.88 41.75 19.93
C CYS A 145 30.21 41.16 21.29
N ASN A 146 29.59 40.04 21.65
CA ASN A 146 29.62 39.53 23.01
C ASN A 146 30.78 38.54 23.19
N GLU A 147 31.58 38.74 24.24
CA GLU A 147 32.76 37.92 24.53
C GLU A 147 32.60 37.22 25.89
N PHE A 148 31.89 36.09 25.88
CA PHE A 148 31.76 35.20 27.02
C PHE A 148 31.59 33.76 26.53
N ARG A 149 31.85 32.78 27.39
CA ARG A 149 31.72 31.35 27.05
C ARG A 149 31.18 30.58 28.25
N TYR A 150 29.85 30.51 28.37
CA TYR A 150 29.14 29.69 29.37
C TYR A 150 29.14 28.23 28.95
N GLY A 151 29.14 27.28 29.89
CA GLY A 151 29.39 25.87 29.54
C GLY A 151 30.71 25.75 28.76
N GLN A 152 31.10 24.55 28.34
CA GLN A 152 32.26 24.43 27.46
C GLN A 152 31.99 23.36 26.41
N CYS A 153 32.06 23.75 25.15
CA CYS A 153 32.05 22.88 23.97
C CYS A 153 33.37 23.05 23.22
N ASN A 154 33.93 22.01 22.60
CA ASN A 154 35.22 22.08 21.91
C ASN A 154 36.32 22.69 22.82
N GLN A 155 36.57 22.02 23.95
CA GLN A 155 37.49 22.51 24.99
C GLN A 155 38.95 22.63 24.53
N ASP A 156 39.31 21.90 23.48
CA ASP A 156 40.59 21.96 22.78
C ASP A 156 40.81 23.33 22.10
N THR A 157 39.73 24.05 21.80
CA THR A 157 39.83 25.41 21.24
C THR A 157 40.14 26.43 22.33
N GLY A 158 41.44 26.72 22.50
CA GLY A 158 41.94 27.70 23.47
C GLY A 158 41.67 29.16 23.13
N CYS A 159 41.30 29.46 21.88
CA CYS A 159 41.06 30.82 21.40
C CYS A 159 39.81 30.92 20.53
N THR A 160 38.88 31.82 20.88
CA THR A 160 37.61 32.00 20.17
C THR A 160 37.34 33.47 19.88
N GLY A 161 36.65 33.80 18.80
CA GLY A 161 36.15 35.16 18.57
C GLY A 161 34.92 35.47 19.42
N PRO A 162 34.29 36.65 19.24
CA PRO A 162 33.02 36.95 19.87
C PRO A 162 31.91 36.01 19.38
N VAL A 163 30.84 35.91 20.16
CA VAL A 163 29.63 35.18 19.79
C VAL A 163 29.01 35.87 18.58
N TRP A 164 29.02 35.19 17.45
CA TRP A 164 28.44 35.67 16.20
C TRP A 164 26.92 35.71 16.33
N CYS A 165 26.32 34.57 16.66
CA CYS A 165 24.89 34.39 16.86
C CYS A 165 24.63 33.18 17.76
N ARG A 166 23.35 32.94 18.06
CA ARG A 166 22.93 31.89 18.97
C ARG A 166 22.00 30.87 18.31
N VAL A 167 22.33 29.60 18.43
CA VAL A 167 21.41 28.51 18.09
C VAL A 167 20.58 28.15 19.30
N VAL A 168 19.34 27.74 19.08
CA VAL A 168 18.50 27.17 20.14
C VAL A 168 18.07 25.76 19.80
N THR A 169 18.10 24.87 20.78
CA THR A 169 17.70 23.48 20.58
C THR A 169 16.98 22.97 21.82
N CYS A 170 16.12 21.98 21.63
CA CYS A 170 15.48 21.24 22.72
C CYS A 170 16.32 20.03 23.14
N THR A 171 17.43 19.79 22.44
CA THR A 171 18.38 18.73 22.69
C THR A 171 19.48 19.20 23.63
N PRO A 172 19.83 18.43 24.67
CA PRO A 172 20.99 18.73 25.48
C PRO A 172 22.27 18.74 24.63
N PRO A 173 23.09 19.81 24.64
CA PRO A 173 24.21 19.95 23.70
C PRO A 173 25.32 18.90 23.84
N TRP A 174 25.48 18.30 25.02
CA TRP A 174 26.42 17.19 25.23
C TRP A 174 25.97 15.86 24.63
N ARG A 175 24.71 15.75 24.18
CA ARG A 175 24.24 14.59 23.42
C ARG A 175 24.54 14.71 21.93
N ILE A 176 24.95 15.88 21.45
CA ILE A 176 25.29 16.14 20.06
C ILE A 176 26.81 15.89 19.91
N PRO A 177 27.26 14.73 19.41
CA PRO A 177 28.67 14.35 19.50
C PRO A 177 29.57 15.31 18.74
N ALA A 178 29.06 15.88 17.64
CA ALA A 178 29.76 16.87 16.82
C ALA A 178 30.08 18.19 17.54
N TRP A 179 29.44 18.48 18.69
CA TRP A 179 29.67 19.73 19.42
C TRP A 179 30.65 19.58 20.59
N ASN A 180 30.98 18.35 20.99
CA ASN A 180 31.95 18.05 22.06
C ASN A 180 31.72 18.90 23.33
N CYS A 181 30.48 18.92 23.81
CA CYS A 181 30.05 19.73 24.94
C CYS A 181 30.12 18.99 26.28
N THR A 182 30.52 19.72 27.32
CA THR A 182 30.42 19.29 28.72
C THR A 182 28.97 19.18 29.19
N THR A 183 28.75 18.38 30.23
CA THR A 183 27.44 18.18 30.88
C THR A 183 27.12 19.22 31.95
N THR A 184 28.11 19.99 32.41
CA THR A 184 27.94 21.03 33.42
C THR A 184 27.18 22.23 32.84
N SER A 185 25.95 22.43 33.31
CA SER A 185 25.03 23.47 32.81
C SER A 185 25.12 24.76 33.62
N ALA A 186 25.29 25.89 32.94
CA ALA A 186 24.74 27.15 33.43
C ALA A 186 23.22 27.17 33.16
N THR A 187 22.42 27.83 34.00
CA THR A 187 20.97 27.93 33.82
C THR A 187 20.53 29.38 33.96
N ASP A 188 19.79 29.90 32.97
CA ASP A 188 19.17 31.23 33.03
C ASP A 188 17.71 31.17 32.60
N GLN A 189 16.84 31.03 33.61
CA GLN A 189 15.39 30.91 33.40
C GLN A 189 14.74 32.18 32.86
N ARG A 190 15.42 33.34 32.90
CA ARG A 190 14.90 34.58 32.31
C ARG A 190 14.82 34.49 30.79
N THR A 191 15.62 33.60 30.20
CA THR A 191 15.67 33.42 28.75
C THR A 191 14.55 32.52 28.22
N ASN A 192 13.75 31.85 29.07
CA ASN A 192 12.72 30.89 28.62
C ASN A 192 11.74 31.42 27.56
N GLN A 193 11.49 32.74 27.57
CA GLN A 193 10.60 33.48 26.68
C GLN A 193 11.35 34.26 25.58
N HIS A 194 12.68 34.14 25.47
CA HIS A 194 13.43 34.76 24.37
C HIS A 194 13.02 34.16 23.04
N THR A 195 12.53 34.98 22.13
CA THR A 195 12.13 34.53 20.80
C THR A 195 12.66 35.47 19.71
N ALA A 196 12.52 35.02 18.48
CA ALA A 196 12.70 35.77 17.26
C ALA A 196 11.58 35.39 16.28
N PRO A 197 11.21 36.26 15.33
CA PRO A 197 10.20 35.92 14.33
C PRO A 197 10.54 34.67 13.50
N ALA A 198 11.84 34.38 13.34
CA ALA A 198 12.36 33.20 12.65
C ALA A 198 12.36 31.92 13.52
N LEU A 199 12.02 32.03 14.80
CA LEU A 199 11.88 30.92 15.73
C LEU A 199 10.39 30.75 16.02
N GLU A 200 9.73 29.83 15.32
CA GLU A 200 8.35 29.48 15.63
C GLU A 200 8.28 28.80 17.01
N ASP A 201 7.25 29.14 17.78
CA ASP A 201 6.90 28.38 18.98
C ASP A 201 6.54 26.94 18.61
N CYS A 202 6.64 26.03 19.58
CA CYS A 202 6.36 24.59 19.46
C CYS A 202 5.30 24.21 18.39
N THR A 203 5.79 23.97 17.17
CA THR A 203 5.04 23.61 15.97
C THR A 203 4.49 22.17 16.09
N PRO A 204 3.54 21.75 15.24
CA PRO A 204 3.11 20.35 15.22
C PRO A 204 4.27 19.37 15.01
N ILE A 205 5.20 19.70 14.10
CA ILE A 205 6.40 18.87 13.84
C ILE A 205 7.32 18.85 15.07
N GLY A 206 7.56 20.00 15.71
CA GLY A 206 8.37 20.10 16.92
C GLY A 206 7.77 19.35 18.11
N ARG A 207 6.44 19.34 18.24
CA ARG A 207 5.71 18.51 19.25
C ARG A 207 5.98 17.04 19.03
N GLU A 208 5.78 16.58 17.80
CA GLU A 208 5.94 15.17 17.44
C GLU A 208 7.39 14.73 17.67
N TYR A 209 8.34 15.48 17.14
CA TYR A 209 9.76 15.20 17.32
C TYR A 209 10.19 15.13 18.79
N THR A 210 9.66 16.03 19.64
CA THR A 210 9.94 16.01 21.08
C THR A 210 9.28 14.81 21.75
N ALA A 211 8.06 14.44 21.36
CA ALA A 211 7.31 13.32 21.92
C ALA A 211 8.02 11.98 21.68
N ILE A 212 8.63 11.79 20.50
CA ILE A 212 9.37 10.56 20.17
C ILE A 212 10.81 10.52 20.72
N GLY A 213 11.26 11.56 21.45
CA GLY A 213 12.55 11.59 22.16
C GLY A 213 13.63 12.48 21.54
N GLY A 214 13.28 13.36 20.60
CA GLY A 214 14.20 14.32 19.99
C GLY A 214 15.36 13.62 19.27
N PRO A 215 16.62 14.07 19.39
CA PRO A 215 17.74 13.38 18.74
C PRO A 215 18.09 12.01 19.29
N GLY A 216 17.55 11.64 20.45
CA GLY A 216 17.64 10.28 20.94
C GLY A 216 16.63 9.33 20.29
N SER A 217 15.74 9.85 19.45
CA SER A 217 14.74 9.06 18.72
C SER A 217 15.34 8.34 17.51
N VAL A 218 14.50 7.56 16.84
CA VAL A 218 14.79 6.89 15.57
C VAL A 218 15.16 7.84 14.43
N LEU A 219 14.78 9.13 14.53
CA LEU A 219 15.03 10.12 13.47
C LEU A 219 16.42 10.75 13.51
N GLY A 220 17.09 10.77 14.67
CA GLY A 220 18.38 11.47 14.84
C GLY A 220 18.25 12.99 14.82
N GLU A 221 19.32 13.71 14.43
CA GLU A 221 19.37 15.18 14.48
C GLU A 221 18.56 15.84 13.34
N GLN A 222 18.17 17.11 13.52
CA GLN A 222 17.53 17.87 12.46
C GLN A 222 18.53 18.26 11.36
N ARG A 223 18.16 18.05 10.09
CA ARG A 223 18.97 18.45 8.93
C ARG A 223 18.50 19.74 8.27
N THR A 224 17.20 20.00 8.30
CA THR A 224 16.60 21.22 7.73
C THR A 224 15.81 21.99 8.79
N PRO A 225 15.52 23.28 8.57
CA PRO A 225 14.36 23.89 9.24
C PRO A 225 13.06 23.22 8.78
N GLU A 226 11.93 23.58 9.39
CA GLU A 226 10.63 23.26 8.83
C GLU A 226 10.42 24.00 7.52
N LEU A 227 10.15 23.24 6.46
CA LEU A 227 9.97 23.72 5.10
C LEU A 227 8.51 23.55 4.69
N GLY A 228 8.03 24.42 3.81
CA GLY A 228 6.73 24.23 3.17
C GLY A 228 6.78 23.08 2.18
N THR A 229 5.72 22.27 2.15
CA THR A 229 5.49 21.28 1.09
C THR A 229 5.08 21.97 -0.22
N PRO A 230 5.26 21.34 -1.40
CA PRO A 230 4.76 21.90 -2.67
C PRO A 230 3.23 22.10 -2.71
N GLY A 231 2.48 21.29 -1.95
CA GLY A 231 1.03 21.45 -1.78
C GLY A 231 0.63 22.52 -0.77
N PRO A 232 -0.61 23.05 -0.82
CA PRO A 232 -1.05 24.12 0.07
C PRO A 232 -1.14 23.66 1.52
N GLY A 233 -0.48 24.41 2.42
CA GLY A 233 -0.71 24.34 3.87
C GLY A 233 0.10 23.27 4.63
N GLY A 234 0.88 22.45 3.95
CA GLY A 234 1.75 21.46 4.61
C GLY A 234 3.12 22.00 5.01
N ARG A 235 3.74 21.27 5.94
CA ARG A 235 5.11 21.47 6.40
C ARG A 235 5.82 20.12 6.47
N TYR A 236 7.12 20.11 6.28
CA TYR A 236 7.95 18.94 6.56
C TYR A 236 9.29 19.36 7.14
N GLN A 237 9.95 18.44 7.83
CA GLN A 237 11.32 18.61 8.28
C GLN A 237 12.09 17.31 8.06
N LEU A 238 13.32 17.44 7.55
CA LEU A 238 14.22 16.31 7.36
C LEU A 238 15.14 16.15 8.56
N PHE A 239 15.36 14.90 8.95
CA PHE A 239 16.26 14.46 10.00
C PHE A 239 17.32 13.52 9.42
N ASP A 240 18.23 13.01 10.25
CA ASP A 240 19.30 12.11 9.80
C ASP A 240 18.77 10.82 9.16
N PHE A 241 17.71 10.23 9.74
CA PHE A 241 17.21 8.90 9.35
C PHE A 241 15.75 8.88 8.92
N GLY A 242 15.13 10.04 8.75
CA GLY A 242 13.73 10.14 8.35
C GLY A 242 13.24 11.58 8.22
N ALA A 243 11.93 11.73 8.22
CA ALA A 243 11.25 13.00 8.09
C ALA A 243 9.96 13.01 8.91
N ILE A 244 9.56 14.20 9.35
CA ILE A 244 8.20 14.42 9.89
C ILE A 244 7.47 15.30 8.90
N HIS A 245 6.27 14.88 8.51
CA HIS A 245 5.38 15.63 7.64
C HIS A 245 4.13 16.01 8.39
N HIS A 246 3.68 17.25 8.20
CA HIS A 246 2.47 17.78 8.79
C HIS A 246 1.54 18.34 7.72
N SER A 247 0.25 17.99 7.83
CA SER A 247 -0.83 18.70 7.18
C SER A 247 -1.95 19.00 8.18
N PRO A 248 -2.80 20.02 7.95
CA PRO A 248 -3.98 20.26 8.77
C PRO A 248 -4.96 19.07 8.83
N GLY A 249 -4.97 18.22 7.79
CA GLY A 249 -5.88 17.08 7.69
C GLY A 249 -5.39 15.83 8.42
N THR A 250 -4.08 15.61 8.47
CA THR A 250 -3.50 14.39 9.03
C THR A 250 -2.80 14.60 10.37
N GLY A 251 -2.34 15.82 10.68
CA GLY A 251 -1.42 16.05 11.80
C GLY A 251 0.03 15.80 11.39
N ALA A 252 0.94 15.88 12.37
CA ALA A 252 2.37 15.61 12.17
C ALA A 252 2.64 14.13 12.41
N HIS A 253 3.30 13.46 11.46
CA HIS A 253 3.65 12.05 11.57
C HIS A 253 5.05 11.80 11.02
N GLU A 254 5.78 10.90 11.67
CA GLU A 254 7.13 10.51 11.28
C GLU A 254 7.15 9.33 10.29
N VAL A 255 8.13 9.37 9.40
CA VAL A 255 8.49 8.29 8.48
C VAL A 255 10.02 8.14 8.52
N HIS A 256 10.52 6.93 8.66
CA HIS A 256 11.97 6.69 8.72
C HIS A 256 12.41 5.44 7.95
N GLY A 257 13.73 5.25 7.87
CA GLY A 257 14.35 4.07 7.25
C GLY A 257 13.84 3.75 5.85
N ALA A 258 13.61 2.45 5.59
CA ALA A 258 13.20 1.96 4.28
C ALA A 258 11.79 2.44 3.86
N ILE A 259 10.90 2.74 4.82
CA ILE A 259 9.58 3.29 4.51
C ILE A 259 9.71 4.73 4.03
N ALA A 260 10.54 5.56 4.69
CA ALA A 260 10.83 6.92 4.23
C ALA A 260 11.50 6.92 2.85
N GLU A 261 12.43 6.01 2.58
CA GLU A 261 13.06 5.85 1.27
C GLU A 261 12.03 5.52 0.18
N LYS A 262 11.09 4.60 0.46
CA LYS A 262 9.99 4.29 -0.47
C LYS A 262 9.06 5.48 -0.69
N PHE A 263 8.70 6.18 0.38
CA PHE A 263 7.85 7.37 0.30
C PHE A 263 8.51 8.46 -0.55
N ALA A 264 9.82 8.69 -0.36
CA ALA A 264 10.62 9.60 -1.16
C ALA A 264 10.63 9.22 -2.66
N ALA A 265 10.88 7.94 -2.95
CA ALA A 265 10.89 7.42 -4.32
C ALA A 265 9.55 7.58 -5.05
N LEU A 266 8.45 7.62 -4.29
CA LEU A 266 7.09 7.84 -4.81
C LEU A 266 6.68 9.32 -4.88
N GLY A 267 7.61 10.24 -4.62
CA GLY A 267 7.38 11.68 -4.73
C GLY A 267 6.88 12.36 -3.44
N TRP A 268 7.11 11.74 -2.28
CA TRP A 268 6.68 12.25 -0.97
C TRP A 268 5.18 12.57 -0.93
N GLU A 269 4.77 13.59 -0.18
CA GLU A 269 3.37 13.99 0.01
C GLU A 269 2.70 14.50 -1.27
N ALA A 270 3.50 14.99 -2.22
CA ALA A 270 3.02 15.38 -3.55
C ALA A 270 2.75 14.17 -4.47
N GLY A 271 3.23 12.99 -4.07
CA GLY A 271 3.15 11.76 -4.83
C GLY A 271 1.85 10.97 -4.66
N ALA A 272 1.91 9.69 -5.05
CA ALA A 272 0.75 8.79 -5.04
C ALA A 272 0.17 8.58 -3.63
N LEU A 273 1.01 8.61 -2.59
CA LEU A 273 0.64 8.26 -1.22
C LEU A 273 -0.09 9.39 -0.48
N GLY A 274 0.25 10.66 -0.73
CA GLY A 274 -0.24 11.80 0.07
C GLY A 274 0.50 11.91 1.41
N TYR A 275 -0.07 12.64 2.37
CA TYR A 275 0.53 12.78 3.70
C TYR A 275 0.44 11.48 4.51
N PRO A 276 1.43 11.21 5.40
CA PRO A 276 1.29 10.16 6.40
C PRO A 276 0.14 10.48 7.36
N THR A 277 -0.57 9.43 7.78
CA THR A 277 -1.67 9.46 8.76
C THR A 277 -1.34 8.72 10.05
N THR A 278 -0.19 8.06 10.09
CA THR A 278 0.40 7.43 11.26
C THR A 278 1.91 7.64 11.24
N ASP A 279 2.53 7.60 12.41
CA ASP A 279 3.95 7.29 12.56
C ASP A 279 4.27 5.87 12.06
N GLU A 280 5.56 5.50 12.05
CA GLU A 280 5.96 4.13 11.74
C GLU A 280 5.58 3.20 12.90
N LEU A 281 4.64 2.29 12.63
CA LEU A 281 4.12 1.36 13.61
C LEU A 281 4.62 -0.06 13.36
N ARG A 282 4.73 -0.85 14.43
CA ARG A 282 4.95 -2.29 14.35
C ARG A 282 3.65 -3.00 13.98
N THR A 283 3.73 -3.94 13.03
CA THR A 283 2.60 -4.80 12.71
C THR A 283 2.23 -5.68 13.92
N PRO A 284 0.93 -6.00 14.13
CA PRO A 284 0.45 -6.85 15.22
C PRO A 284 1.17 -8.19 15.39
N ASP A 285 1.58 -8.83 14.29
CA ASP A 285 2.34 -10.09 14.29
C ASP A 285 3.82 -9.93 14.69
N GLY A 286 4.27 -8.69 14.82
CA GLY A 286 5.63 -8.32 15.18
C GLY A 286 6.69 -8.51 14.10
N ARG A 287 6.31 -8.96 12.88
CA ARG A 287 7.25 -9.26 11.78
C ARG A 287 7.70 -8.02 11.03
N GLY A 288 6.80 -7.07 10.82
CA GLY A 288 7.00 -5.90 9.96
C GLY A 288 6.85 -4.55 10.63
N ARG A 289 6.92 -3.52 9.79
CA ARG A 289 6.64 -2.12 10.11
C ARG A 289 5.76 -1.53 9.02
N PHE A 290 5.01 -0.48 9.33
CA PHE A 290 4.22 0.22 8.33
C PHE A 290 3.94 1.67 8.70
N ASN A 291 3.70 2.48 7.67
CA ASN A 291 2.99 3.74 7.78
C ASN A 291 1.72 3.69 6.92
N HIS A 292 0.63 4.24 7.43
CA HIS A 292 -0.52 4.59 6.61
C HIS A 292 -0.38 6.02 6.07
N PHE A 293 -0.89 6.22 4.86
CA PHE A 293 -0.94 7.51 4.18
C PHE A 293 -2.38 7.78 3.73
N GLU A 294 -2.69 9.01 3.36
CA GLU A 294 -4.03 9.41 2.90
C GLU A 294 -4.58 8.51 1.79
N ARG A 295 -3.71 8.10 0.85
CA ARG A 295 -4.10 7.36 -0.36
C ARG A 295 -3.41 6.00 -0.48
N GLY A 296 -2.70 5.56 0.55
CA GLY A 296 -1.89 4.35 0.46
C GLY A 296 -1.37 3.84 1.79
N SER A 297 -0.60 2.77 1.72
CA SER A 297 0.17 2.27 2.86
C SER A 297 1.48 1.69 2.37
N VAL A 298 2.52 1.91 3.14
CA VAL A 298 3.82 1.30 2.89
C VAL A 298 4.09 0.33 4.03
N TYR A 299 4.29 -0.93 3.68
CA TYR A 299 4.64 -1.99 4.62
C TYR A 299 6.07 -2.44 4.33
N TRP A 300 6.80 -2.75 5.39
CA TRP A 300 8.16 -3.25 5.33
C TRP A 300 8.30 -4.55 6.12
N THR A 301 8.99 -5.52 5.53
CA THR A 301 9.55 -6.68 6.23
C THR A 301 11.00 -6.87 5.81
N ARG A 302 11.74 -7.71 6.54
CA ARG A 302 13.12 -8.05 6.17
C ARG A 302 13.17 -8.80 4.84
N GLU A 303 12.14 -9.61 4.55
CA GLU A 303 12.08 -10.50 3.41
C GLU A 303 11.63 -9.78 2.13
N THR A 304 10.67 -8.85 2.24
CA THR A 304 10.06 -8.18 1.08
C THR A 304 10.59 -6.77 0.84
N GLY A 305 11.24 -6.15 1.83
CA GLY A 305 11.57 -4.73 1.80
C GLY A 305 10.32 -3.87 1.92
N ALA A 306 10.44 -2.57 1.62
CA ALA A 306 9.31 -1.65 1.66
C ALA A 306 8.50 -1.76 0.37
N CYS A 307 7.20 -2.00 0.48
CA CYS A 307 6.27 -2.07 -0.65
C CYS A 307 5.07 -1.17 -0.40
N ALA A 308 4.69 -0.38 -1.42
CA ALA A 308 3.55 0.50 -1.39
C ALA A 308 2.31 -0.16 -2.01
N VAL A 309 1.20 -0.12 -1.28
CA VAL A 309 -0.12 -0.58 -1.74
C VAL A 309 -1.07 0.61 -1.72
N VAL A 310 -1.71 0.90 -2.86
CA VAL A 310 -2.53 2.11 -3.04
C VAL A 310 -3.92 1.79 -3.59
N GLY A 311 -4.78 2.81 -3.62
CA GLY A 311 -6.06 2.78 -4.33
C GLY A 311 -6.98 1.61 -3.95
N ALA A 312 -7.68 1.08 -4.96
CA ALA A 312 -8.67 0.01 -4.76
C ALA A 312 -8.05 -1.32 -4.32
N ILE A 313 -6.79 -1.58 -4.70
CA ILE A 313 -6.07 -2.79 -4.27
C ILE A 313 -5.83 -2.75 -2.77
N ARG A 314 -5.41 -1.60 -2.24
CA ARG A 314 -5.27 -1.39 -0.79
C ARG A 314 -6.58 -1.63 -0.05
N GLU A 315 -7.70 -1.10 -0.55
CA GLU A 315 -8.99 -1.25 0.13
C GLU A 315 -9.47 -2.72 0.11
N SER A 316 -9.21 -3.46 -0.97
CA SER A 316 -9.46 -4.90 -1.01
C SER A 316 -8.60 -5.66 0.02
N TRP A 317 -7.30 -5.38 0.07
CA TRP A 317 -6.39 -5.99 1.03
C TRP A 317 -6.77 -5.68 2.49
N ARG A 318 -7.15 -4.42 2.77
CA ARG A 318 -7.70 -4.00 4.06
C ARG A 318 -8.93 -4.82 4.45
N ALA A 319 -9.89 -4.96 3.55
CA ALA A 319 -11.11 -5.73 3.79
C ALA A 319 -10.82 -7.22 4.07
N LEU A 320 -9.71 -7.73 3.55
CA LEU A 320 -9.23 -9.09 3.76
C LEU A 320 -8.36 -9.25 5.02
N GLY A 321 -8.22 -8.21 5.84
CA GLY A 321 -7.52 -8.26 7.13
C GLY A 321 -6.04 -7.85 7.09
N TRP A 322 -5.62 -7.11 6.07
CA TRP A 322 -4.24 -6.63 5.93
C TRP A 322 -3.20 -7.77 5.95
N GLU A 323 -2.03 -7.55 6.55
CA GLU A 323 -0.95 -8.51 6.66
C GLU A 323 -1.28 -9.70 7.57
N ALA A 324 -2.18 -9.52 8.53
CA ALA A 324 -2.73 -10.61 9.34
C ALA A 324 -3.77 -11.46 8.58
N GLY A 325 -4.23 -10.96 7.45
CA GLY A 325 -5.18 -11.60 6.57
C GLY A 325 -4.58 -12.72 5.72
N ALA A 326 -5.44 -13.37 4.94
CA ALA A 326 -5.05 -14.52 4.13
C ALA A 326 -4.10 -14.22 2.96
N LEU A 327 -3.83 -12.94 2.66
CA LEU A 327 -2.88 -12.54 1.62
C LEU A 327 -1.46 -12.39 2.17
N GLY A 328 -1.29 -12.07 3.46
CA GLY A 328 0.01 -11.73 4.05
C GLY A 328 0.53 -10.36 3.61
N TYR A 329 1.85 -10.19 3.65
CA TYR A 329 2.50 -8.94 3.28
C TYR A 329 2.59 -8.74 1.75
N PRO A 330 2.61 -7.48 1.27
CA PRO A 330 2.93 -7.20 -0.12
C PRO A 330 4.38 -7.58 -0.44
N THR A 331 4.58 -8.18 -1.61
CA THR A 331 5.89 -8.56 -2.16
C THR A 331 6.31 -7.69 -3.34
N THR A 332 5.39 -6.86 -3.85
CA THR A 332 5.65 -5.86 -4.89
C THR A 332 4.96 -4.55 -4.54
N ASP A 333 5.38 -3.47 -5.19
CA ASP A 333 4.54 -2.27 -5.31
C ASP A 333 3.32 -2.58 -6.22
N GLU A 334 2.43 -1.60 -6.41
CA GLU A 334 1.37 -1.67 -7.40
C GLU A 334 1.91 -1.46 -8.83
N LEU A 335 1.93 -2.54 -9.61
CA LEU A 335 2.43 -2.59 -10.98
C LEU A 335 1.28 -2.52 -12.00
N GLY A 336 1.57 -2.05 -13.21
CA GLY A 336 0.65 -2.16 -14.35
C GLY A 336 0.72 -3.55 -14.98
N THR A 337 -0.40 -4.05 -15.48
CA THR A 337 -0.40 -5.28 -16.28
C THR A 337 0.24 -5.06 -17.66
N PRO A 338 0.85 -6.08 -18.29
CA PRO A 338 1.52 -5.93 -19.59
C PRO A 338 0.62 -5.43 -20.73
N ASP A 339 -0.68 -5.67 -20.65
CA ASP A 339 -1.68 -5.20 -21.61
C ASP A 339 -2.09 -3.73 -21.41
N GLY A 340 -1.62 -3.08 -20.32
CA GLY A 340 -1.94 -1.71 -19.96
C GLY A 340 -3.38 -1.47 -19.48
N ARG A 341 -4.18 -2.52 -19.23
CA ARG A 341 -5.61 -2.41 -18.89
C ARG A 341 -5.88 -2.47 -17.39
N GLY A 342 -4.96 -3.03 -16.62
CA GLY A 342 -5.13 -3.29 -15.20
C GLY A 342 -3.90 -2.91 -14.39
N ARG A 343 -4.06 -3.07 -13.08
CA ARG A 343 -2.99 -2.93 -12.09
C ARG A 343 -3.03 -4.11 -11.13
N PHE A 344 -1.91 -4.47 -10.54
CA PHE A 344 -1.86 -5.56 -9.57
C PHE A 344 -0.79 -5.34 -8.51
N THR A 345 -0.99 -6.02 -7.39
CA THR A 345 0.04 -6.19 -6.36
C THR A 345 0.09 -7.66 -5.98
N HIS A 346 1.30 -8.21 -5.92
CA HIS A 346 1.52 -9.54 -5.37
C HIS A 346 1.74 -9.45 -3.85
N PHE A 347 1.21 -10.45 -3.16
CA PHE A 347 1.35 -10.67 -1.73
C PHE A 347 1.93 -12.07 -1.51
N GLU A 348 2.43 -12.31 -0.29
CA GLU A 348 3.07 -13.58 0.13
C GLU A 348 2.22 -14.81 -0.24
N HIS A 349 0.89 -14.72 -0.11
CA HIS A 349 -0.01 -15.84 -0.32
C HIS A 349 -1.07 -15.62 -1.39
N GLY A 350 -1.03 -14.48 -2.11
CA GLY A 350 -2.02 -14.17 -3.12
C GLY A 350 -1.69 -12.95 -3.97
N SER A 351 -2.61 -12.55 -4.81
CA SER A 351 -2.49 -11.36 -5.65
C SER A 351 -3.81 -10.66 -5.72
N VAL A 352 -3.77 -9.34 -5.77
CA VAL A 352 -4.97 -8.53 -6.01
C VAL A 352 -4.79 -7.84 -7.33
N TYR A 353 -5.73 -8.07 -8.25
CA TYR A 353 -5.76 -7.47 -9.57
C TYR A 353 -6.93 -6.51 -9.65
N TRP A 354 -6.71 -5.34 -10.25
CA TRP A 354 -7.72 -4.33 -10.48
C TRP A 354 -7.82 -4.00 -11.97
N THR A 355 -9.05 -3.92 -12.46
CA THR A 355 -9.39 -3.23 -13.72
C THR A 355 -10.61 -2.35 -13.50
N ALA A 356 -10.83 -1.38 -14.40
CA ALA A 356 -12.05 -0.58 -14.38
C ALA A 356 -13.34 -1.43 -14.53
N ALA A 357 -13.26 -2.59 -15.19
CA ALA A 357 -14.41 -3.45 -15.44
C ALA A 357 -14.74 -4.39 -14.27
N THR A 358 -13.71 -4.92 -13.58
CA THR A 358 -13.89 -5.98 -12.56
C THR A 358 -13.76 -5.48 -11.13
N GLY A 359 -13.20 -4.28 -10.93
CA GLY A 359 -12.76 -3.82 -9.61
C GLY A 359 -11.54 -4.60 -9.12
N ALA A 360 -11.17 -4.41 -7.85
CA ALA A 360 -10.07 -5.12 -7.22
C ALA A 360 -10.53 -6.51 -6.76
N ARG A 361 -9.86 -7.57 -7.23
CA ARG A 361 -10.17 -8.97 -6.93
C ARG A 361 -8.94 -9.72 -6.45
N ALA A 362 -9.09 -10.39 -5.32
CA ALA A 362 -8.06 -11.21 -4.71
C ALA A 362 -8.14 -12.66 -5.21
N VAL A 363 -7.00 -13.17 -5.67
CA VAL A 363 -6.80 -14.58 -6.06
C VAL A 363 -5.62 -15.12 -5.25
N ARG A 364 -5.78 -16.27 -4.59
CA ARG A 364 -4.78 -16.79 -3.63
C ARG A 364 -4.66 -18.31 -3.69
N GLY A 365 -3.62 -18.83 -3.03
CA GLY A 365 -3.34 -20.26 -2.90
C GLY A 365 -3.29 -21.00 -4.25
N ALA A 366 -3.75 -22.26 -4.24
CA ALA A 366 -3.71 -23.13 -5.42
C ALA A 366 -4.49 -22.59 -6.63
N ILE A 367 -5.54 -21.79 -6.42
CA ILE A 367 -6.28 -21.16 -7.52
C ILE A 367 -5.40 -20.12 -8.24
N ARG A 368 -4.61 -19.34 -7.49
CA ARG A 368 -3.64 -18.41 -8.07
C ARG A 368 -2.55 -19.15 -8.83
N GLU A 369 -2.00 -20.22 -8.26
CA GLU A 369 -0.95 -21.03 -8.89
C GLU A 369 -1.41 -21.66 -10.21
N GLU A 370 -2.64 -22.17 -10.25
CA GLU A 370 -3.24 -22.67 -11.49
C GLU A 370 -3.43 -21.52 -12.50
N TRP A 371 -3.98 -20.38 -12.08
CA TRP A 371 -4.14 -19.23 -12.98
C TRP A 371 -2.80 -18.70 -13.53
N GLU A 372 -1.75 -18.69 -12.72
CA GLU A 372 -0.38 -18.40 -13.12
C GLU A 372 0.13 -19.37 -14.20
N ALA A 373 -0.06 -20.68 -14.00
CA ALA A 373 0.32 -21.71 -14.97
C ALA A 373 -0.41 -21.56 -16.31
N TRP A 374 -1.60 -20.95 -16.30
CA TRP A 374 -2.37 -20.61 -17.48
C TRP A 374 -1.99 -19.25 -18.10
N GLY A 375 -0.95 -18.58 -17.62
CA GLY A 375 -0.45 -17.33 -18.18
C GLY A 375 -1.09 -16.07 -17.61
N TRP A 376 -1.65 -16.14 -16.39
CA TRP A 376 -2.24 -15.01 -15.68
C TRP A 376 -3.33 -14.27 -16.50
N GLU A 377 -3.39 -12.95 -16.42
CA GLU A 377 -4.34 -12.10 -17.13
C GLU A 377 -4.12 -12.08 -18.66
N ALA A 378 -2.91 -12.42 -19.11
CA ALA A 378 -2.60 -12.56 -20.53
C ALA A 378 -3.06 -13.91 -21.11
N GLY A 379 -3.29 -14.89 -20.23
CA GLY A 379 -3.78 -16.22 -20.54
C GLY A 379 -5.25 -16.27 -20.96
N PRO A 380 -5.75 -17.42 -21.41
CA PRO A 380 -7.12 -17.57 -21.89
C PRO A 380 -8.18 -17.37 -20.81
N LEU A 381 -7.80 -17.43 -19.53
CA LEU A 381 -8.68 -17.12 -18.40
C LEU A 381 -8.94 -15.62 -18.29
N GLY A 382 -7.96 -14.75 -18.58
CA GLY A 382 -8.11 -13.30 -18.42
C GLY A 382 -8.10 -12.85 -16.95
N TYR A 383 -8.80 -11.75 -16.66
CA TYR A 383 -8.83 -11.14 -15.32
C TYR A 383 -9.86 -11.80 -14.40
N PRO A 384 -9.60 -11.87 -13.09
CA PRO A 384 -10.60 -12.31 -12.12
C PRO A 384 -11.82 -11.37 -12.08
N THR A 385 -13.02 -11.95 -12.07
CA THR A 385 -14.30 -11.23 -11.92
C THR A 385 -14.90 -11.37 -10.52
N THR A 386 -14.44 -12.38 -9.77
CA THR A 386 -14.79 -12.59 -8.36
C THR A 386 -13.51 -12.67 -7.53
N ASP A 387 -13.64 -12.48 -6.23
CA ASP A 387 -12.63 -12.98 -5.29
C ASP A 387 -12.71 -14.52 -5.24
N GLU A 388 -11.88 -15.14 -4.40
CA GLU A 388 -12.02 -16.56 -4.09
C GLU A 388 -13.25 -16.81 -3.19
N LEU A 389 -14.28 -17.45 -3.75
CA LEU A 389 -15.55 -17.74 -3.07
C LEU A 389 -15.63 -19.23 -2.69
N PRO A 390 -16.30 -19.59 -1.58
CA PRO A 390 -16.65 -20.99 -1.31
C PRO A 390 -17.63 -21.50 -2.37
N THR A 391 -17.48 -22.76 -2.76
CA THR A 391 -18.51 -23.46 -3.55
C THR A 391 -19.78 -23.66 -2.72
N PRO A 392 -20.98 -23.63 -3.34
CA PRO A 392 -22.26 -23.89 -2.66
C PRO A 392 -22.32 -25.16 -1.79
N ASP A 393 -21.59 -26.22 -2.16
CA ASP A 393 -21.52 -27.45 -1.38
C ASP A 393 -20.63 -27.36 -0.11
N GLY A 394 -19.93 -26.24 0.06
CA GLY A 394 -19.04 -25.95 1.19
C GLY A 394 -17.73 -26.73 1.20
N ARG A 395 -17.39 -27.48 0.14
CA ARG A 395 -16.22 -28.38 0.11
C ARG A 395 -15.01 -27.80 -0.61
N GLY A 396 -15.22 -26.79 -1.44
CA GLY A 396 -14.20 -26.21 -2.30
C GLY A 396 -14.31 -24.71 -2.40
N ARG A 397 -13.51 -24.17 -3.31
CA ARG A 397 -13.45 -22.74 -3.62
C ARG A 397 -13.32 -22.51 -5.11
N PHE A 398 -13.68 -21.33 -5.58
CA PHE A 398 -13.56 -20.99 -6.98
C PHE A 398 -13.32 -19.50 -7.21
N THR A 399 -12.78 -19.21 -8.39
CA THR A 399 -12.72 -17.86 -8.96
C THR A 399 -13.19 -17.91 -10.42
N HIS A 400 -14.00 -16.93 -10.81
CA HIS A 400 -14.41 -16.73 -12.20
C HIS A 400 -13.51 -15.69 -12.89
N PHE A 401 -13.34 -15.82 -14.21
CA PHE A 401 -12.46 -14.97 -14.98
C PHE A 401 -13.11 -14.49 -16.30
N THR A 402 -12.71 -13.31 -16.77
CA THR A 402 -13.34 -12.59 -17.90
C THR A 402 -13.12 -13.22 -19.27
N GLY A 403 -12.01 -13.93 -19.45
CA GLY A 403 -11.46 -14.21 -20.77
C GLY A 403 -10.71 -13.04 -21.37
N THR A 404 -10.33 -13.22 -22.63
CA THR A 404 -9.65 -12.22 -23.47
C THR A 404 -10.37 -12.14 -24.83
N PRO A 405 -10.08 -11.15 -25.69
CA PRO A 405 -10.64 -11.14 -27.04
C PRO A 405 -10.33 -12.42 -27.85
N ALA A 406 -9.30 -13.17 -27.50
CA ALA A 406 -8.91 -14.41 -28.15
C ALA A 406 -9.43 -15.68 -27.46
N ALA A 407 -10.00 -15.59 -26.26
CA ALA A 407 -10.41 -16.74 -25.47
C ALA A 407 -11.64 -16.44 -24.58
N PRO A 408 -12.59 -17.37 -24.46
CA PRO A 408 -13.89 -17.12 -23.83
C PRO A 408 -13.84 -16.90 -22.30
N GLY A 409 -12.69 -17.07 -21.66
CA GLY A 409 -12.59 -17.07 -20.21
C GLY A 409 -12.99 -18.39 -19.59
N GLY A 410 -13.13 -18.38 -18.27
CA GLY A 410 -13.37 -19.62 -17.55
C GLY A 410 -13.48 -19.47 -16.05
N SER A 411 -13.23 -20.58 -15.37
CA SER A 411 -13.22 -20.65 -13.91
C SER A 411 -12.18 -21.63 -13.45
N VAL A 412 -11.55 -21.31 -12.34
CA VAL A 412 -10.67 -22.23 -11.64
C VAL A 412 -11.40 -22.66 -10.36
N HIS A 413 -11.62 -23.96 -10.22
CA HIS A 413 -12.22 -24.55 -9.01
C HIS A 413 -11.18 -25.38 -8.30
N TRP A 414 -11.17 -25.29 -6.97
CA TRP A 414 -10.33 -26.06 -6.09
C TRP A 414 -11.17 -26.88 -5.13
N SER A 415 -10.77 -28.13 -4.90
CA SER A 415 -11.21 -28.93 -3.76
C SER A 415 -10.01 -29.64 -3.11
N PRO A 416 -10.12 -30.06 -1.83
CA PRO A 416 -9.08 -30.84 -1.17
C PRO A 416 -8.70 -32.12 -1.92
N ARG A 417 -9.63 -32.68 -2.72
CA ARG A 417 -9.42 -33.95 -3.42
C ARG A 417 -8.82 -33.78 -4.81
N THR A 418 -9.22 -32.75 -5.54
CA THR A 418 -8.89 -32.60 -6.96
C THR A 418 -7.81 -31.55 -7.24
N GLY A 419 -7.50 -30.71 -6.25
CA GLY A 419 -6.65 -29.53 -6.45
C GLY A 419 -7.36 -28.46 -7.27
N ALA A 420 -6.62 -27.42 -7.66
CA ALA A 420 -7.14 -26.34 -8.50
C ALA A 420 -7.13 -26.78 -9.97
N ARG A 421 -8.26 -26.62 -10.67
CA ARG A 421 -8.41 -27.02 -12.08
C ARG A 421 -9.14 -25.95 -12.87
N ALA A 422 -8.58 -25.58 -14.01
CA ALA A 422 -9.18 -24.63 -14.94
C ALA A 422 -10.20 -25.31 -15.87
N VAL A 423 -11.40 -24.72 -15.97
CA VAL A 423 -12.47 -25.12 -16.90
C VAL A 423 -12.90 -23.88 -17.69
N LEU A 424 -12.83 -23.94 -19.02
CA LEU A 424 -12.99 -22.78 -19.90
C LEU A 424 -14.09 -22.99 -20.95
N GLY A 425 -14.63 -21.87 -21.45
CA GLY A 425 -15.52 -21.83 -22.61
C GLY A 425 -16.69 -22.81 -22.57
N ALA A 426 -16.99 -23.43 -23.71
CA ALA A 426 -18.15 -24.31 -23.86
C ALA A 426 -18.18 -25.50 -22.89
N VAL A 427 -17.01 -26.02 -22.48
CA VAL A 427 -16.92 -27.08 -21.45
C VAL A 427 -17.40 -26.56 -20.09
N ARG A 428 -16.97 -25.35 -19.71
CA ARG A 428 -17.44 -24.69 -18.48
C ARG A 428 -18.93 -24.43 -18.54
N ASP A 429 -19.43 -23.94 -19.67
CA ASP A 429 -20.85 -23.58 -19.82
C ASP A 429 -21.75 -24.82 -19.75
N ALA A 430 -21.34 -25.94 -20.35
CA ALA A 430 -22.03 -27.22 -20.20
C ALA A 430 -21.97 -27.73 -18.75
N TRP A 431 -20.81 -27.66 -18.09
CA TRP A 431 -20.71 -28.05 -16.67
C TRP A 431 -21.58 -27.18 -15.76
N ALA A 432 -21.63 -25.88 -16.02
CA ALA A 432 -22.51 -24.93 -15.34
C ALA A 432 -23.99 -25.28 -15.50
N TYR A 433 -24.41 -25.58 -16.74
CA TYR A 433 -25.76 -26.03 -17.05
C TYR A 433 -26.13 -27.32 -16.30
N LEU A 434 -25.16 -28.20 -16.08
CA LEU A 434 -25.33 -29.47 -15.36
C LEU A 434 -25.22 -29.34 -13.83
N GLY A 435 -25.16 -28.12 -13.30
CA GLY A 435 -25.21 -27.84 -11.86
C GLY A 435 -23.85 -27.69 -11.18
N TRP A 436 -22.79 -27.40 -11.94
CA TRP A 436 -21.44 -27.18 -11.40
C TRP A 436 -20.94 -28.37 -10.56
N GLU A 437 -20.17 -28.12 -9.50
CA GLU A 437 -19.63 -29.15 -8.60
C GLU A 437 -20.69 -29.86 -7.76
N GLY A 438 -21.83 -29.20 -7.52
CA GLY A 438 -22.99 -29.82 -6.87
C GLY A 438 -23.82 -30.72 -7.79
N GLY A 439 -23.53 -30.67 -9.10
CA GLY A 439 -24.23 -31.41 -10.14
C GLY A 439 -23.74 -32.83 -10.31
N ARG A 440 -24.28 -33.52 -11.33
CA ARG A 440 -23.98 -34.94 -11.62
C ARG A 440 -22.52 -35.22 -11.97
N LEU A 441 -21.74 -34.21 -12.35
CA LEU A 441 -20.35 -34.35 -12.75
C LEU A 441 -19.37 -34.26 -11.57
N GLY A 442 -19.71 -33.53 -10.50
CA GLY A 442 -18.79 -33.23 -9.40
C GLY A 442 -17.70 -32.22 -9.79
N TYR A 443 -16.59 -32.23 -9.04
CA TYR A 443 -15.47 -31.33 -9.31
C TYR A 443 -14.67 -31.73 -10.56
N PRO A 444 -14.04 -30.78 -11.26
CA PRO A 444 -13.04 -31.09 -12.27
C PRO A 444 -11.84 -31.81 -11.63
N VAL A 445 -11.38 -32.89 -12.26
CA VAL A 445 -10.17 -33.64 -11.87
C VAL A 445 -8.97 -33.33 -12.76
N THR A 446 -9.22 -32.81 -13.97
CA THR A 446 -8.18 -32.26 -14.86
C THR A 446 -8.46 -30.80 -15.17
N SER A 447 -7.40 -30.05 -15.41
CA SER A 447 -7.48 -28.77 -16.11
C SER A 447 -7.79 -29.03 -17.58
N GLN A 448 -8.34 -28.03 -18.27
CA GLN A 448 -8.80 -28.22 -19.64
C GLN A 448 -7.63 -28.62 -20.55
N ALA A 449 -7.83 -29.67 -21.33
CA ALA A 449 -6.86 -30.13 -22.30
C ALA A 449 -7.47 -30.14 -23.71
N ARG A 450 -6.61 -30.19 -24.73
CA ARG A 450 -7.02 -30.50 -26.11
C ARG A 450 -6.88 -32.00 -26.34
N THR A 451 -7.77 -32.55 -27.16
CA THR A 451 -7.63 -33.91 -27.66
C THR A 451 -6.34 -34.03 -28.50
N PRO A 452 -5.72 -35.21 -28.60
CA PRO A 452 -4.45 -35.38 -29.34
C PRO A 452 -4.50 -34.94 -30.81
N ASP A 453 -5.66 -35.04 -31.44
CA ASP A 453 -5.92 -34.58 -32.81
C ASP A 453 -6.22 -33.08 -32.92
N GLY A 454 -6.35 -32.38 -31.79
CA GLY A 454 -6.67 -30.97 -31.69
C GLY A 454 -8.12 -30.59 -32.01
N ARG A 455 -9.00 -31.55 -32.32
CA ARG A 455 -10.39 -31.30 -32.76
C ARG A 455 -11.32 -30.83 -31.63
N ALA A 456 -11.05 -31.24 -30.40
CA ALA A 456 -11.87 -30.91 -29.25
C ALA A 456 -11.04 -30.44 -28.05
N VAL A 457 -11.72 -29.80 -27.11
CA VAL A 457 -11.23 -29.54 -25.75
C VAL A 457 -12.07 -30.33 -24.76
N TYR A 458 -11.47 -30.73 -23.64
CA TYR A 458 -12.19 -31.50 -22.63
C TYR A 458 -11.68 -31.23 -21.22
N ASN A 459 -12.56 -31.53 -20.26
CA ASN A 459 -12.20 -31.72 -18.85
C ASN A 459 -12.78 -33.06 -18.38
N HIS A 460 -12.00 -33.79 -17.60
CA HIS A 460 -12.52 -34.89 -16.79
C HIS A 460 -13.01 -34.34 -15.44
N PHE A 461 -14.09 -34.91 -14.94
CA PHE A 461 -14.71 -34.61 -13.65
C PHE A 461 -14.78 -35.89 -12.80
N GLU A 462 -15.10 -35.76 -11.52
CA GLU A 462 -15.18 -36.90 -10.60
C GLU A 462 -16.10 -38.02 -11.08
N HIS A 463 -17.19 -37.68 -11.79
CA HIS A 463 -18.23 -38.62 -12.21
C HIS A 463 -18.53 -38.58 -13.71
N GLY A 464 -17.68 -37.93 -14.51
CA GLY A 464 -17.93 -37.79 -15.94
C GLY A 464 -16.82 -37.10 -16.70
N SER A 465 -17.05 -36.84 -17.98
CA SER A 465 -16.19 -36.01 -18.82
C SER A 465 -17.05 -35.11 -19.69
N VAL A 466 -16.58 -33.90 -19.97
CA VAL A 466 -17.23 -33.00 -20.93
C VAL A 466 -16.24 -32.71 -22.04
N TYR A 467 -16.67 -32.98 -23.28
CA TYR A 467 -15.92 -32.71 -24.49
C TYR A 467 -16.65 -31.64 -25.30
N ALA A 468 -15.91 -30.68 -25.85
CA ALA A 468 -16.45 -29.64 -26.72
C ALA A 468 -15.66 -29.51 -28.01
N SER A 469 -16.36 -29.53 -29.14
CA SER A 469 -15.80 -29.28 -30.47
C SER A 469 -16.66 -28.28 -31.24
N ALA A 470 -16.10 -27.70 -32.32
CA ALA A 470 -16.87 -26.83 -33.20
C ALA A 470 -17.98 -27.60 -33.96
N ASP A 471 -17.73 -28.87 -34.26
CA ASP A 471 -18.63 -29.72 -35.06
C ASP A 471 -19.81 -30.25 -34.24
N THR A 472 -19.54 -30.62 -32.98
CA THR A 472 -20.51 -31.32 -32.14
C THR A 472 -21.10 -30.46 -31.03
N GLY A 473 -20.44 -29.37 -30.62
CA GLY A 473 -20.79 -28.64 -29.40
C GLY A 473 -20.22 -29.32 -28.15
N ALA A 474 -20.69 -28.91 -26.96
CA ALA A 474 -20.24 -29.45 -25.68
C ALA A 474 -21.22 -30.49 -25.13
N HIS A 475 -20.74 -31.70 -24.86
CA HIS A 475 -21.56 -32.82 -24.36
C HIS A 475 -20.88 -33.53 -23.19
N ALA A 476 -21.68 -33.93 -22.21
CA ALA A 476 -21.25 -34.65 -21.03
C ALA A 476 -21.47 -36.15 -21.19
N VAL A 477 -20.40 -36.93 -21.03
CA VAL A 477 -20.41 -38.39 -21.04
C VAL A 477 -20.24 -38.89 -19.60
N THR A 478 -21.18 -39.68 -19.09
CA THR A 478 -21.19 -40.12 -17.68
C THR A 478 -21.50 -41.61 -17.51
N GLY A 479 -21.26 -42.14 -16.31
CA GLY A 479 -21.68 -43.48 -15.91
C GLY A 479 -21.27 -44.60 -16.88
N ALA A 480 -22.20 -45.52 -17.15
CA ALA A 480 -21.95 -46.69 -17.98
C ALA A 480 -21.63 -46.34 -19.45
N VAL A 481 -22.14 -45.21 -19.96
CA VAL A 481 -21.78 -44.70 -21.29
C VAL A 481 -20.29 -44.36 -21.33
N LEU A 482 -19.81 -43.61 -20.33
CA LEU A 482 -18.41 -43.22 -20.22
C LEU A 482 -17.50 -44.45 -20.10
N ASP A 483 -17.86 -45.42 -19.26
CA ASP A 483 -17.08 -46.66 -19.09
C ASP A 483 -16.96 -47.43 -20.42
N ARG A 484 -18.07 -47.52 -21.18
CA ARG A 484 -18.06 -48.19 -22.48
C ARG A 484 -17.26 -47.41 -23.52
N TRP A 485 -17.42 -46.10 -23.59
CA TRP A 485 -16.67 -45.26 -24.53
C TRP A 485 -15.16 -45.31 -24.26
N ARG A 486 -14.76 -45.25 -22.98
CA ARG A 486 -13.39 -45.48 -22.53
C ARG A 486 -12.87 -46.84 -22.99
N ALA A 487 -13.64 -47.91 -22.81
CA ALA A 487 -13.26 -49.26 -23.24
C ALA A 487 -13.09 -49.38 -24.77
N THR A 488 -13.68 -48.47 -25.55
CA THR A 488 -13.51 -48.39 -27.00
C THR A 488 -12.39 -47.46 -27.47
N GLY A 489 -11.65 -46.84 -26.54
CA GLY A 489 -10.53 -45.94 -26.87
C GLY A 489 -10.88 -44.45 -26.93
N TRP A 490 -11.97 -44.04 -26.26
CA TRP A 490 -12.38 -42.62 -26.15
C TRP A 490 -12.58 -41.94 -27.51
N GLU A 491 -12.23 -40.67 -27.63
CA GLU A 491 -12.35 -39.87 -28.86
C GLU A 491 -11.49 -40.40 -30.00
N ALA A 492 -10.41 -41.12 -29.70
CA ALA A 492 -9.55 -41.78 -30.68
C ALA A 492 -10.11 -43.14 -31.12
N GLY A 493 -11.14 -43.63 -30.44
CA GLY A 493 -11.84 -44.86 -30.72
C GLY A 493 -12.77 -44.78 -31.93
N PRO A 494 -13.38 -45.91 -32.32
CA PRO A 494 -14.22 -45.99 -33.52
C PRO A 494 -15.52 -45.19 -33.43
N LEU A 495 -15.91 -44.73 -32.24
CA LEU A 495 -17.11 -43.93 -32.03
C LEU A 495 -16.90 -42.43 -32.32
N GLY A 496 -15.68 -41.91 -32.14
CA GLY A 496 -15.38 -40.48 -32.23
C GLY A 496 -15.95 -39.69 -31.04
N LEU A 497 -16.21 -38.40 -31.25
CA LEU A 497 -16.70 -37.47 -30.22
C LEU A 497 -18.20 -37.65 -29.93
N PRO A 498 -18.67 -37.31 -28.72
CA PRO A 498 -20.10 -37.24 -28.42
C PRO A 498 -20.78 -36.12 -29.21
N THR A 499 -22.02 -36.37 -29.61
CA THR A 499 -22.87 -35.45 -30.41
C THR A 499 -24.18 -35.07 -29.71
N THR A 500 -24.51 -35.74 -28.60
CA THR A 500 -25.66 -35.46 -27.75
C THR A 500 -25.27 -35.73 -26.30
N ASP A 501 -25.92 -35.09 -25.34
CA ASP A 501 -25.97 -35.60 -23.97
C ASP A 501 -26.76 -36.92 -23.89
N GLU A 502 -26.52 -37.69 -22.83
CA GLU A 502 -27.28 -38.92 -22.54
C GLU A 502 -28.79 -38.65 -22.52
N THR A 503 -29.51 -39.36 -23.39
CA THR A 503 -30.94 -39.21 -23.61
C THR A 503 -31.70 -40.41 -23.07
N ALA A 504 -32.65 -40.17 -22.18
CA ALA A 504 -33.52 -41.20 -21.63
C ALA A 504 -34.53 -41.72 -22.68
N VAL A 505 -34.74 -43.03 -22.69
CA VAL A 505 -35.75 -43.72 -23.51
C VAL A 505 -36.48 -44.76 -22.66
N ALA A 506 -37.59 -45.30 -23.14
CA ALA A 506 -38.29 -46.35 -22.40
C ALA A 506 -37.37 -47.57 -22.16
N GLY A 507 -37.12 -47.90 -20.89
CA GLY A 507 -36.30 -49.04 -20.47
C GLY A 507 -34.79 -48.75 -20.30
N GLY A 508 -34.33 -47.53 -20.56
CA GLY A 508 -32.91 -47.20 -20.44
C GLY A 508 -32.55 -45.82 -20.99
N SER A 509 -31.35 -45.67 -21.52
CA SER A 509 -30.83 -44.44 -22.09
C SER A 509 -29.91 -44.73 -23.27
N PHE A 510 -29.58 -43.70 -24.03
CA PHE A 510 -28.54 -43.79 -25.04
C PHE A 510 -27.86 -42.45 -25.26
N GLU A 511 -26.65 -42.50 -25.79
CA GLU A 511 -25.89 -41.32 -26.21
C GLU A 511 -25.35 -41.53 -27.62
N ASN A 512 -25.39 -40.48 -28.44
CA ASN A 512 -24.87 -40.51 -29.80
C ASN A 512 -23.45 -39.98 -29.85
N PHE A 513 -22.64 -40.65 -30.65
CA PHE A 513 -21.29 -40.25 -31.04
C PHE A 513 -21.26 -40.03 -32.55
N GLU A 514 -20.17 -39.45 -33.07
CA GLU A 514 -20.01 -39.18 -34.51
C GLU A 514 -20.31 -40.44 -35.36
N ASN A 515 -19.74 -41.58 -34.96
CA ASN A 515 -19.74 -42.81 -35.76
C ASN A 515 -20.55 -43.97 -35.14
N GLY A 516 -21.23 -43.75 -34.01
CA GLY A 516 -22.02 -44.79 -33.34
C GLY A 516 -22.92 -44.25 -32.23
N SER A 517 -23.60 -45.13 -31.53
CA SER A 517 -24.35 -44.78 -30.31
C SER A 517 -24.03 -45.82 -29.24
N ILE A 518 -24.07 -45.41 -27.97
CA ILE A 518 -24.01 -46.32 -26.84
C ILE A 518 -25.38 -46.35 -26.19
N TYR A 519 -25.97 -47.53 -26.06
CA TYR A 519 -27.25 -47.74 -25.38
C TYR A 519 -27.02 -48.42 -24.05
N VAL A 520 -27.75 -48.00 -23.03
CA VAL A 520 -27.65 -48.53 -21.66
C VAL A 520 -29.01 -48.99 -21.19
N SER A 521 -29.09 -50.21 -20.66
CA SER A 521 -30.25 -50.69 -19.90
C SER A 521 -29.80 -51.42 -18.64
N ALA A 522 -30.70 -51.54 -17.65
CA ALA A 522 -30.41 -52.32 -16.46
C ALA A 522 -30.24 -53.83 -16.76
N ALA A 523 -30.89 -54.32 -17.83
CA ALA A 523 -30.87 -55.74 -18.19
C ALA A 523 -29.61 -56.13 -18.98
N THR A 524 -29.16 -55.25 -19.87
CA THR A 524 -28.07 -55.56 -20.82
C THR A 524 -26.77 -54.83 -20.50
N GLY A 525 -26.79 -53.77 -19.70
CA GLY A 525 -25.61 -52.90 -19.54
C GLY A 525 -25.43 -51.97 -20.74
N ALA A 526 -24.19 -51.48 -20.93
CA ALA A 526 -23.86 -50.50 -21.96
C ALA A 526 -23.23 -51.16 -23.19
N HIS A 527 -23.84 -50.99 -24.37
CA HIS A 527 -23.36 -51.59 -25.61
C HIS A 527 -23.38 -50.63 -26.80
N THR A 528 -22.42 -50.81 -27.72
CA THR A 528 -22.30 -49.97 -28.91
C THR A 528 -23.20 -50.46 -30.05
N VAL A 529 -23.75 -49.52 -30.82
CA VAL A 529 -24.39 -49.78 -32.11
C VAL A 529 -23.82 -48.77 -33.10
N SER A 530 -23.08 -49.25 -34.10
CA SER A 530 -22.28 -48.40 -35.01
C SER A 530 -22.51 -48.71 -36.48
N GLY A 531 -21.95 -47.86 -37.36
CA GLY A 531 -22.03 -48.03 -38.81
C GLY A 531 -23.46 -48.03 -39.37
N PRO A 532 -23.71 -48.69 -40.52
CA PRO A 532 -25.04 -48.75 -41.13
C PRO A 532 -26.12 -49.37 -40.23
N VAL A 533 -25.72 -50.26 -39.30
CA VAL A 533 -26.65 -50.88 -38.33
C VAL A 533 -27.30 -49.83 -37.45
N ARG A 534 -26.57 -48.79 -37.02
CA ARG A 534 -27.11 -47.72 -36.18
C ARG A 534 -28.32 -47.04 -36.82
N GLN A 535 -28.18 -46.62 -38.07
CA GLN A 535 -29.26 -45.93 -38.78
C GLN A 535 -30.44 -46.87 -39.03
N ALA A 536 -30.16 -48.07 -39.55
CA ALA A 536 -31.18 -49.08 -39.81
C ALA A 536 -31.95 -49.48 -38.55
N PHE A 537 -31.27 -49.56 -37.39
CA PHE A 537 -31.89 -49.88 -36.10
C PHE A 537 -32.86 -48.79 -35.65
N ARG A 538 -32.47 -47.51 -35.77
CA ARG A 538 -33.36 -46.39 -35.46
C ARG A 538 -34.58 -46.36 -36.39
N ASP A 539 -34.35 -46.50 -37.69
CA ASP A 539 -35.42 -46.50 -38.71
C ASP A 539 -36.37 -47.69 -38.54
N ALA A 540 -35.87 -48.82 -38.05
CA ALA A 540 -36.66 -50.01 -37.75
C ALA A 540 -37.37 -49.95 -36.38
N GLY A 541 -37.43 -48.78 -35.71
CA GLY A 541 -38.17 -48.59 -34.46
C GLY A 541 -37.34 -48.67 -33.18
N GLY A 542 -36.01 -48.81 -33.29
CA GLY A 542 -35.07 -48.68 -32.17
C GLY A 542 -35.34 -49.62 -30.99
N PRO A 543 -34.95 -49.22 -29.76
CA PRO A 543 -35.14 -50.03 -28.56
C PRO A 543 -36.59 -50.42 -28.27
N ALA A 544 -37.56 -49.58 -28.70
CA ALA A 544 -38.98 -49.87 -28.51
C ALA A 544 -39.41 -51.15 -29.24
N ARG A 545 -38.87 -51.41 -30.43
CA ARG A 545 -39.21 -52.59 -31.23
C ARG A 545 -38.26 -53.77 -30.99
N TRP A 546 -36.95 -53.55 -31.04
CA TRP A 546 -35.98 -54.64 -30.97
C TRP A 546 -35.37 -54.86 -29.58
N GLY A 547 -35.70 -54.01 -28.62
CA GLY A 547 -35.05 -53.99 -27.31
C GLY A 547 -33.64 -53.41 -27.38
N PHE A 548 -32.96 -53.43 -26.24
CA PHE A 548 -31.60 -52.91 -26.12
C PHE A 548 -30.58 -53.88 -26.73
N PRO A 549 -29.43 -53.39 -27.22
CA PRO A 549 -28.32 -54.25 -27.61
C PRO A 549 -27.85 -55.09 -26.41
N THR A 550 -27.55 -56.36 -26.66
CA THR A 550 -27.14 -57.36 -25.64
C THR A 550 -25.65 -57.73 -25.71
N GLY A 551 -24.92 -57.12 -26.65
CA GLY A 551 -23.51 -57.39 -26.90
C GLY A 551 -22.93 -56.41 -27.90
N GLU A 552 -21.64 -56.53 -28.18
CA GLU A 552 -20.96 -55.71 -29.18
C GLU A 552 -21.15 -56.26 -30.59
N PRO A 553 -20.95 -55.44 -31.64
CA PRO A 553 -20.93 -55.93 -33.01
C PRO A 553 -19.84 -57.00 -33.19
N GLU A 554 -20.23 -58.22 -33.57
CA GLU A 554 -19.32 -59.37 -33.74
C GLU A 554 -19.20 -59.79 -35.20
N PRO A 555 -17.99 -60.13 -35.70
CA PRO A 555 -17.85 -60.76 -37.00
C PRO A 555 -18.43 -62.18 -36.97
N VAL A 556 -19.28 -62.53 -37.93
CA VAL A 556 -19.93 -63.86 -38.01
C VAL A 556 -19.47 -64.69 -39.21
N SER A 557 -19.12 -64.05 -40.33
CA SER A 557 -18.56 -64.69 -41.52
C SER A 557 -17.73 -63.66 -42.30
N ALA A 558 -17.00 -64.06 -43.35
CA ALA A 558 -16.17 -63.15 -44.13
C ALA A 558 -16.99 -61.98 -44.70
N GLY A 559 -16.80 -60.78 -44.11
CA GLY A 559 -17.50 -59.57 -44.51
C GLY A 559 -18.90 -59.39 -43.92
N GLN A 560 -19.28 -60.13 -42.87
CA GLN A 560 -20.54 -59.92 -42.15
C GLN A 560 -20.32 -59.64 -40.67
N VAL A 561 -21.01 -58.61 -40.16
CA VAL A 561 -21.01 -58.22 -38.74
C VAL A 561 -22.43 -58.34 -38.19
N ARG A 562 -22.59 -58.97 -37.04
CA ARG A 562 -23.87 -59.17 -36.36
C ARG A 562 -23.93 -58.31 -35.10
N GLN A 563 -25.02 -57.57 -34.94
CA GLN A 563 -25.41 -56.91 -33.70
C GLN A 563 -26.58 -57.68 -33.08
N ALA A 564 -26.45 -58.07 -31.81
CA ALA A 564 -27.52 -58.71 -31.04
C ALA A 564 -28.33 -57.69 -30.23
N PHE A 565 -29.64 -57.92 -30.15
CA PHE A 565 -30.60 -57.17 -29.35
C PHE A 565 -31.48 -58.14 -28.54
N GLU A 566 -32.17 -57.64 -27.51
CA GLU A 566 -33.05 -58.47 -26.67
C GLU A 566 -34.14 -59.21 -27.47
N ARG A 567 -34.62 -58.62 -28.58
CA ARG A 567 -35.71 -59.17 -29.41
C ARG A 567 -35.32 -59.45 -30.86
N GLY A 568 -34.04 -59.75 -31.13
CA GLY A 568 -33.60 -60.17 -32.46
C GLY A 568 -32.14 -59.84 -32.76
N THR A 569 -31.75 -59.96 -34.02
CA THR A 569 -30.40 -59.61 -34.47
C THR A 569 -30.43 -58.78 -35.75
N ALA A 570 -29.40 -57.95 -35.95
CA ALA A 570 -29.14 -57.28 -37.22
C ALA A 570 -27.82 -57.79 -37.80
N VAL A 571 -27.82 -58.22 -39.06
CA VAL A 571 -26.61 -58.63 -39.78
C VAL A 571 -26.31 -57.63 -40.87
N LEU A 572 -25.15 -56.98 -40.76
CA LEU A 572 -24.55 -56.09 -41.74
C LEU A 572 -23.69 -56.89 -42.71
N THR A 573 -23.93 -56.74 -44.00
CA THR A 573 -22.97 -57.14 -45.04
C THR A 573 -22.05 -55.97 -45.34
N VAL A 574 -20.80 -56.04 -44.90
CA VAL A 574 -19.83 -54.93 -44.93
C VAL A 574 -19.60 -54.42 -46.35
N ALA A 575 -19.51 -55.33 -47.34
CA ALA A 575 -19.25 -54.96 -48.73
C ALA A 575 -20.37 -54.12 -49.38
N THR A 576 -21.62 -54.28 -48.95
CA THR A 576 -22.79 -53.61 -49.55
C THR A 576 -23.43 -52.58 -48.62
N GLY A 577 -23.06 -52.55 -47.34
CA GLY A 577 -23.73 -51.76 -46.31
C GLY A 577 -25.14 -52.27 -45.95
N ALA A 578 -25.61 -53.38 -46.55
CA ALA A 578 -26.97 -53.86 -46.37
C ALA A 578 -27.15 -54.47 -44.97
N VAL A 579 -28.19 -54.01 -44.25
CA VAL A 579 -28.57 -54.52 -42.93
C VAL A 579 -29.84 -55.34 -43.04
N ARG A 580 -29.81 -56.57 -42.53
CA ARG A 580 -30.99 -57.45 -42.43
C ARG A 580 -31.28 -57.73 -40.97
N PHE A 581 -32.51 -57.48 -40.56
CA PHE A 581 -33.00 -57.87 -39.24
C PHE A 581 -33.63 -59.26 -39.32
N GLY A 582 -33.42 -60.07 -38.28
CA GLY A 582 -33.93 -61.43 -38.17
C GLY A 582 -34.23 -61.84 -36.74
#